data_AF-A0A402BKY9-F1
#
_entry.id   AF-A0A402BKY9-F1
#
_cell.length_a   1.000
_cell.length_b   1.000
_cell.length_c   1.000
_cell.angle_alpha   90.00
_cell.angle_beta   90.00
_cell.angle_gamma   90.00
#
_symmetry.space_group_name_H-M   'P 1'
#
loop_
_entity.id
_entity.type
_entity.pdbx_description
1 polymer ?
#
loop_
_entity_poly.entity_id
_entity_poly.type
_entity_poly.pdbx_seq_one_letter_code
_entity_poly.pdbx_strand_id
1 'polypeptide(L)'
;MSIAAKPTTYGQYTFRSQLEARWAFFFDMLGIRYRYEPKLFCLHSALYYRPDFWLIDHHCFVEVKGEKPEQREKMRLLAQKVRVNVYTFFGDVGIPDSRYCRGAFVDYGDDYYYVLNRASDPVRIRYPLVRPGQLPPREHPHLLNAYGRWGQDYGWCECQNCGMVVIATSNPTIHWQCACPEPLSAPHVMDSPRLQAAYRAANQSHFTPVISQPTLAVEVKAS
;
A
#
# COMPACT_ATOMS: atom_id res chain seq x y z
N MET A 1 -24.68 9.28 4.94
CA MET A 1 -24.06 10.58 5.29
C MET A 1 -22.57 10.42 5.15
N SER A 2 -21.91 11.11 4.21
CA SER A 2 -20.44 11.09 4.16
C SER A 2 -19.90 12.05 5.21
N ILE A 3 -19.11 11.54 6.16
CA ILE A 3 -18.35 12.38 7.08
C ILE A 3 -17.18 12.94 6.27
N ALA A 4 -17.10 14.26 6.16
CA ALA A 4 -15.98 14.90 5.48
C ALA A 4 -14.67 14.50 6.17
N ALA A 5 -13.69 14.06 5.38
CA ALA A 5 -12.36 13.75 5.88
C ALA A 5 -11.76 15.02 6.51
N LYS A 6 -11.24 14.90 7.73
CA LYS A 6 -10.62 16.01 8.47
C LYS A 6 -9.12 16.03 8.20
N PRO A 7 -8.56 17.13 7.65
CA PRO A 7 -7.13 17.28 7.52
C PRO A 7 -6.44 17.13 8.87
N THR A 8 -5.35 16.37 8.89
CA THR A 8 -4.72 15.88 10.12
C THR A 8 -3.20 15.99 10.00
N THR A 9 -2.56 16.64 10.97
CA THR A 9 -1.09 16.80 10.97
C THR A 9 -0.43 15.64 11.73
N TYR A 10 0.58 15.04 11.09
CA TYR A 10 1.47 14.06 11.71
C TYR A 10 2.88 14.18 11.10
N GLY A 11 3.90 14.27 11.96
CA GLY A 11 5.27 14.53 11.54
C GLY A 11 5.37 15.85 10.75
N GLN A 12 5.99 15.78 9.57
CA GLN A 12 6.14 16.92 8.66
C GLN A 12 4.98 17.10 7.67
N TYR A 13 3.98 16.23 7.69
CA TYR A 13 2.90 16.21 6.70
C TYR A 13 1.57 16.64 7.30
N THR A 14 0.76 17.31 6.47
CA THR A 14 -0.67 17.48 6.71
C THR A 14 -1.41 16.56 5.76
N PHE A 15 -1.98 15.50 6.31
CA PHE A 15 -2.74 14.48 5.58
C PHE A 15 -4.16 14.98 5.31
N ARG A 16 -4.80 14.49 4.25
CA ARG A 16 -6.19 14.86 3.90
C ARG A 16 -7.21 14.24 4.85
N SER A 17 -6.83 13.15 5.51
CA SER A 17 -7.68 12.44 6.45
C SER A 17 -6.92 11.93 7.66
N GLN A 18 -7.65 11.73 8.76
CA GLN A 18 -7.10 11.06 9.94
C GLN A 18 -6.65 9.63 9.63
N LEU A 19 -7.35 8.93 8.72
CA LEU A 19 -7.00 7.56 8.34
C LEU A 19 -5.64 7.49 7.62
N GLU A 20 -5.35 8.43 6.71
CA GLU A 20 -4.02 8.55 6.10
C GLU A 20 -2.94 8.81 7.15
N ALA A 21 -3.18 9.70 8.11
CA ALA A 21 -2.23 9.96 9.20
C ALA A 21 -1.97 8.71 10.06
N ARG A 22 -3.00 7.87 10.30
CA ARG A 22 -2.83 6.58 11.00
C ARG A 22 -1.98 5.59 10.20
N TRP A 23 -2.17 5.52 8.89
CA TRP A 23 -1.34 4.68 8.01
C TRP A 23 0.11 5.16 7.98
N ALA A 24 0.35 6.46 7.91
CA ALA A 24 1.68 7.05 8.02
C ALA A 24 2.36 6.67 9.35
N PHE A 25 1.65 6.82 10.47
CA PHE A 25 2.13 6.41 11.79
C PHE A 25 2.44 4.90 11.86
N PHE A 26 1.58 4.06 11.26
CA PHE A 26 1.82 2.63 11.14
C PHE A 26 3.11 2.33 10.36
N PHE A 27 3.37 3.04 9.25
CA PHE A 27 4.61 2.88 8.49
C PHE A 27 5.83 3.26 9.32
N ASP A 28 5.79 4.40 10.01
CA ASP A 28 6.88 4.86 10.88
C ASP A 28 7.19 3.87 12.02
N MET A 29 6.15 3.31 12.65
CA MET A 29 6.31 2.27 13.68
C MET A 29 7.04 1.01 13.19
N LEU A 30 6.90 0.68 11.91
CA LEU A 30 7.53 -0.48 11.29
C LEU A 30 8.82 -0.16 10.55
N GLY A 31 9.26 1.11 10.56
CA GLY A 31 10.44 1.57 9.83
C GLY A 31 10.26 1.54 8.31
N ILE A 32 9.02 1.58 7.81
CA ILE A 32 8.70 1.55 6.39
C ILE A 32 8.85 2.96 5.82
N ARG A 33 9.83 3.15 4.93
CA ARG A 33 10.07 4.46 4.31
C ARG A 33 9.01 4.76 3.26
N TYR A 34 8.35 5.91 3.38
CA TYR A 34 7.32 6.35 2.44
C TYR A 34 7.53 7.79 1.97
N ARG A 35 6.87 8.14 0.86
CA ARG A 35 6.60 9.52 0.45
C ARG A 35 5.09 9.72 0.39
N TYR A 36 4.58 10.71 1.12
CA TYR A 36 3.19 11.12 1.03
C TYR A 36 2.98 11.96 -0.24
N GLU A 37 1.92 11.67 -1.00
CA GLU A 37 1.53 12.41 -2.19
C GLU A 37 2.69 12.65 -3.20
N PRO A 38 3.40 11.58 -3.62
CA PRO A 38 4.73 11.68 -4.23
C PRO A 38 4.80 12.54 -5.50
N LYS A 39 3.77 12.50 -6.36
CA LYS A 39 3.57 13.40 -7.50
C LYS A 39 2.22 13.14 -8.17
N LEU A 40 1.83 14.05 -9.07
CA LEU A 40 0.69 13.89 -9.96
C LEU A 40 1.07 13.07 -11.20
N PHE A 41 0.24 12.10 -11.58
CA PHE A 41 0.39 11.27 -12.77
C PHE A 41 -0.71 11.59 -13.79
N CYS A 42 -0.34 11.77 -15.07
CA CYS A 42 -1.29 11.83 -16.16
C CYS A 42 -1.61 10.41 -16.65
N LEU A 43 -2.78 9.88 -16.30
CA LEU A 43 -3.19 8.51 -16.62
C LEU A 43 -3.63 8.38 -18.09
N HIS A 44 -4.49 9.28 -18.57
CA HIS A 44 -4.96 9.31 -19.96
C HIS A 44 -5.59 10.68 -20.30
N SER A 45 -5.22 11.31 -21.42
CA SER A 45 -5.75 12.52 -22.13
C SER A 45 -6.25 13.76 -21.34
N ALA A 46 -6.76 13.63 -20.12
CA ALA A 46 -7.06 14.68 -19.14
C ALA A 46 -7.24 14.14 -17.70
N LEU A 47 -7.07 12.83 -17.48
CA LEU A 47 -7.24 12.17 -16.20
C LEU A 47 -5.93 12.21 -15.42
N TYR A 48 -5.88 13.05 -14.39
CA TYR A 48 -4.76 13.12 -13.46
C TYR A 48 -5.11 12.41 -12.15
N TYR A 49 -4.11 11.75 -11.57
CA TYR A 49 -4.26 11.05 -10.31
C TYR A 49 -2.99 11.19 -9.47
N ARG A 50 -3.19 11.39 -8.16
CA ARG A 50 -2.12 11.47 -7.17
C ARG A 50 -2.41 10.38 -6.14
N PRO A 51 -1.58 9.33 -6.05
CA PRO A 51 -1.74 8.30 -5.03
C PRO A 51 -1.36 8.84 -3.65
N ASP A 52 -1.93 8.26 -2.59
CA ASP A 52 -1.67 8.71 -1.22
C ASP A 52 -0.21 8.47 -0.78
N PHE A 53 0.34 7.28 -1.04
CA PHE A 53 1.68 6.91 -0.60
C PHE A 53 2.50 6.20 -1.68
N TRP A 54 3.80 6.47 -1.70
CA TRP A 54 4.82 5.64 -2.34
C TRP A 54 5.71 5.00 -1.28
N LEU A 55 5.72 3.67 -1.20
CA LEU A 55 6.58 2.92 -0.29
C LEU A 55 7.90 2.63 -1.00
N ILE A 56 8.99 3.21 -0.50
CA ILE A 56 10.27 3.27 -1.20
C ILE A 56 10.89 1.87 -1.29
N ASP A 57 10.94 1.16 -0.16
CA ASP A 57 11.56 -0.17 -0.07
C ASP A 57 10.70 -1.27 -0.67
N HIS A 58 9.37 -1.12 -0.61
CA HIS A 58 8.41 -2.05 -1.21
C HIS A 58 8.15 -1.77 -2.69
N HIS A 59 8.68 -0.67 -3.21
CA HIS A 59 8.50 -0.24 -4.60
C HIS A 59 7.04 -0.38 -5.07
N CYS A 60 6.12 0.15 -4.28
CA CYS A 60 4.69 0.08 -4.57
C CYS A 60 3.97 1.37 -4.14
N PHE A 61 2.80 1.60 -4.74
CA PHE A 61 1.88 2.63 -4.26
C PHE A 61 0.91 2.04 -3.25
N VAL A 62 0.56 2.84 -2.25
CA VAL A 62 -0.53 2.57 -1.32
C VAL A 62 -1.55 3.69 -1.41
N GLU A 63 -2.80 3.32 -1.64
CA GLU A 63 -3.99 4.16 -1.59
C GLU A 63 -4.82 3.75 -0.37
N VAL A 64 -5.40 4.73 0.32
CA VAL A 64 -6.17 4.53 1.54
C VAL A 64 -7.63 4.96 1.32
N LYS A 65 -8.57 4.13 1.77
CA LYS A 65 -10.01 4.41 1.72
C LYS A 65 -10.68 4.08 3.05
N GLY A 66 -11.67 4.87 3.45
CA GLY A 66 -12.45 4.56 4.65
C GLY A 66 -13.30 3.30 4.48
N GLU A 67 -13.81 3.08 3.27
CA GLU A 67 -14.68 1.96 2.92
C GLU A 67 -14.12 1.23 1.69
N LYS A 68 -14.61 0.00 1.47
CA LYS A 68 -14.26 -0.81 0.32
C LYS A 68 -14.55 -0.03 -0.97
N PRO A 69 -13.55 0.24 -1.83
CA PRO A 69 -13.78 1.01 -3.05
C PRO A 69 -14.63 0.22 -4.05
N GLU A 70 -15.72 0.83 -4.53
CA GLU A 70 -16.51 0.28 -5.64
C GLU A 70 -15.79 0.44 -6.99
N GLN A 71 -15.05 1.54 -7.15
CA GLN A 71 -14.33 1.88 -8.37
C GLN A 71 -12.82 1.96 -8.12
N ARG A 72 -12.03 1.31 -8.99
CA ARG A 72 -10.57 1.24 -8.89
C ARG A 72 -9.85 1.60 -10.19
N GLU A 73 -10.54 2.23 -11.12
CA GLU A 73 -10.01 2.51 -12.46
C GLU A 73 -8.72 3.32 -12.42
N LYS A 74 -8.63 4.34 -11.57
CA LYS A 74 -7.42 5.19 -11.44
C LYS A 74 -6.22 4.39 -10.95
N MET A 75 -6.41 3.50 -9.97
CA MET A 75 -5.35 2.64 -9.43
C MET A 75 -4.90 1.62 -10.49
N ARG A 76 -5.84 1.02 -11.23
CA ARG A 76 -5.54 0.14 -12.37
C ARG A 76 -4.76 0.85 -13.46
N LEU A 77 -5.20 2.02 -13.90
CA LEU A 77 -4.52 2.81 -14.93
C LEU A 77 -3.14 3.27 -14.45
N LEU A 78 -3.00 3.65 -13.18
CA LEU A 78 -1.70 3.97 -12.59
C LEU A 78 -0.78 2.75 -12.65
N ALA A 79 -1.22 1.61 -12.13
CA ALA A 79 -0.44 0.39 -12.07
C ALA A 79 0.05 -0.06 -13.45
N GLN A 80 -0.83 -0.04 -14.45
CA GLN A 80 -0.50 -0.36 -15.84
C GLN A 80 0.48 0.64 -16.45
N LYS A 81 0.29 1.95 -16.20
CA LYS A 81 1.13 3.00 -16.77
C LYS A 81 2.55 2.97 -16.21
N VAL A 82 2.68 2.81 -14.89
CA VAL A 82 3.98 2.84 -14.20
C VAL A 82 4.61 1.46 -14.07
N ARG A 83 3.86 0.39 -14.38
CA ARG A 83 4.25 -1.01 -14.25
C ARG A 83 4.65 -1.39 -12.82
N VAL A 84 3.97 -0.79 -11.84
CA VAL A 84 4.19 -1.03 -10.40
C VAL A 84 2.86 -1.28 -9.71
N ASN A 85 2.86 -2.17 -8.71
CA ASN A 85 1.67 -2.51 -7.95
C ASN A 85 1.12 -1.30 -7.16
N VAL A 86 -0.21 -1.19 -7.17
CA VAL A 86 -0.97 -0.23 -6.38
C VAL A 86 -1.86 -1.01 -5.43
N TYR A 87 -1.59 -0.90 -4.13
CA TYR A 87 -2.39 -1.51 -3.09
C TYR A 87 -3.41 -0.50 -2.57
N THR A 88 -4.70 -0.83 -2.61
CA THR A 88 -5.74 0.02 -2.03
C THR A 88 -6.21 -0.60 -0.73
N PHE A 89 -5.72 -0.08 0.39
CA PHE A 89 -6.18 -0.46 1.73
C PHE A 89 -7.48 0.25 2.06
N PHE A 90 -8.40 -0.47 2.69
CA PHE A 90 -9.68 0.06 3.11
C PHE A 90 -10.11 -0.41 4.49
N GLY A 91 -10.92 0.42 5.15
CA GLY A 91 -11.27 0.25 6.56
C GLY A 91 -10.19 0.80 7.50
N ASP A 92 -10.28 0.44 8.78
CA ASP A 92 -9.28 0.80 9.78
C ASP A 92 -7.93 0.12 9.53
N VAL A 93 -6.88 0.66 10.16
CA VAL A 93 -5.52 0.12 10.10
C VAL A 93 -5.48 -1.21 10.87
N GLY A 94 -5.47 -2.35 10.19
CA GLY A 94 -5.61 -3.63 10.87
C GLY A 94 -5.27 -4.85 10.02
N ILE A 95 -5.31 -6.01 10.67
CA ILE A 95 -5.30 -7.30 10.00
C ILE A 95 -6.53 -7.37 9.08
N PRO A 96 -6.40 -7.90 7.85
CA PRO A 96 -7.54 -8.15 6.98
C PRO A 96 -8.62 -8.97 7.71
N ASP A 97 -9.85 -8.47 7.71
CA ASP A 97 -11.00 -9.17 8.30
C ASP A 97 -12.25 -8.84 7.48
N SER A 98 -12.84 -9.90 6.91
CA SER A 98 -14.05 -9.79 6.08
C SER A 98 -15.28 -9.34 6.88
N ARG A 99 -15.34 -9.60 8.19
CA ARG A 99 -16.44 -9.16 9.07
C ARG A 99 -16.42 -7.65 9.32
N TYR A 100 -15.23 -7.07 9.40
CA TYR A 100 -15.05 -5.63 9.60
C TYR A 100 -14.79 -4.88 8.29
N CYS A 101 -14.93 -5.55 7.14
CA CYS A 101 -14.65 -5.00 5.82
C CYS A 101 -13.27 -4.32 5.75
N ARG A 102 -12.24 -4.95 6.32
CA ARG A 102 -10.85 -4.46 6.31
C ARG A 102 -9.98 -5.31 5.40
N GLY A 103 -9.06 -4.67 4.69
CA GLY A 103 -8.07 -5.37 3.88
C GLY A 103 -7.54 -4.50 2.76
N ALA A 104 -6.93 -5.12 1.76
CA ALA A 104 -6.46 -4.41 0.57
C ALA A 104 -6.91 -5.06 -0.73
N PHE A 105 -7.10 -4.22 -1.74
CA PHE A 105 -7.04 -4.63 -3.13
C PHE A 105 -5.62 -4.42 -3.67
N VAL A 106 -5.29 -5.12 -4.74
CA VAL A 106 -4.10 -4.83 -5.53
C VAL A 106 -4.48 -4.70 -7.00
N ASP A 107 -4.02 -3.62 -7.58
CA ASP A 107 -4.01 -3.36 -9.02
C ASP A 107 -2.57 -3.54 -9.49
N TYR A 108 -2.40 -4.41 -10.46
CA TYR A 108 -1.10 -5.00 -10.78
C TYR A 108 -0.35 -4.19 -11.83
N GLY A 109 0.95 -4.06 -11.57
CA GLY A 109 1.95 -3.69 -12.57
C GLY A 109 2.59 -4.95 -13.14
N ASP A 110 3.92 -4.98 -13.13
CA ASP A 110 4.69 -6.18 -13.51
C ASP A 110 4.76 -7.20 -12.38
N ASP A 111 4.38 -8.45 -12.67
CA ASP A 111 4.68 -9.62 -11.83
C ASP A 111 5.77 -10.47 -12.49
N TYR A 112 6.67 -11.03 -11.67
CA TYR A 112 7.79 -11.83 -12.14
C TYR A 112 7.59 -13.32 -11.82
N TYR A 113 8.01 -14.17 -12.76
CA TYR A 113 7.85 -15.60 -12.65
C TYR A 113 9.22 -16.25 -12.50
N TYR A 114 9.35 -17.08 -11.48
CA TYR A 114 10.52 -17.89 -11.24
C TYR A 114 10.19 -19.36 -11.51
N VAL A 115 10.83 -19.93 -12.52
CA VAL A 115 10.71 -21.35 -12.82
C VAL A 115 11.65 -22.11 -11.88
N LEU A 116 11.09 -22.80 -10.89
CA LEU A 116 11.87 -23.76 -10.11
C LEU A 116 12.05 -25.02 -10.96
N ASN A 117 13.29 -25.44 -11.21
CA ASN A 117 13.64 -26.61 -12.04
C ASN A 117 12.99 -27.95 -11.60
N ARG A 118 12.23 -27.99 -10.50
CA ARG A 118 11.56 -29.19 -9.95
C ARG A 118 10.05 -29.03 -9.75
N ALA A 119 9.47 -27.87 -9.98
CA ALA A 119 8.03 -27.65 -9.86
C ALA A 119 7.39 -27.72 -11.25
N SER A 120 6.25 -28.43 -11.36
CA SER A 120 5.45 -28.47 -12.59
C SER A 120 4.87 -27.10 -12.97
N ASP A 121 4.74 -26.20 -11.99
CA ASP A 121 4.22 -24.85 -12.16
C ASP A 121 5.26 -23.79 -11.78
N PRO A 122 5.40 -22.71 -12.57
CA PRO A 122 6.27 -21.59 -12.23
C PRO A 122 5.78 -20.89 -10.95
N VAL A 123 6.70 -20.60 -10.04
CA VAL A 123 6.44 -19.84 -8.82
C VAL A 123 6.31 -18.36 -9.16
N ARG A 124 5.22 -17.73 -8.72
CA ARG A 124 5.03 -16.28 -8.87
C ARG A 124 5.72 -15.57 -7.74
N ILE A 125 6.66 -14.69 -8.08
CA ILE A 125 7.40 -13.89 -7.12
C ILE A 125 6.97 -12.43 -7.26
N ARG A 126 6.55 -11.84 -6.14
CA ARG A 126 6.25 -10.41 -6.09
C ARG A 126 7.44 -9.63 -5.56
N TYR A 127 7.78 -8.60 -6.33
CA TYR A 127 8.95 -7.75 -6.14
C TYR A 127 8.67 -6.62 -5.14
N PRO A 128 9.71 -6.05 -4.48
CA PRO A 128 11.07 -5.88 -4.98
C PRO A 128 12.12 -6.78 -4.30
N LEU A 129 13.23 -7.06 -5.01
CA LEU A 129 14.36 -7.77 -4.40
C LEU A 129 14.79 -7.04 -3.14
N VAL A 130 14.79 -7.80 -2.07
CA VAL A 130 15.70 -7.93 -0.93
C VAL A 130 16.89 -6.95 -0.74
N ARG A 131 17.26 -6.13 -1.70
CA ARG A 131 18.05 -4.91 -1.50
C ARG A 131 17.32 -3.75 -2.15
N PRO A 132 17.06 -2.63 -1.44
CA PRO A 132 16.44 -1.46 -2.04
C PRO A 132 17.07 -1.14 -3.41
N GLY A 133 16.28 -1.27 -4.49
CA GLY A 133 16.71 -0.95 -5.86
C GLY A 133 17.21 -2.11 -6.74
N GLN A 134 17.19 -3.37 -6.31
CA GLN A 134 17.48 -4.49 -7.22
C GLN A 134 16.16 -4.98 -7.88
N LEU A 135 16.11 -5.00 -9.21
CA LEU A 135 15.03 -5.63 -10.00
C LEU A 135 15.55 -6.97 -10.54
N PRO A 136 14.68 -7.94 -10.92
CA PRO A 136 15.19 -9.15 -11.54
C PRO A 136 15.91 -8.74 -12.82
N PRO A 137 16.91 -9.50 -13.26
CA PRO A 137 17.40 -9.40 -14.62
C PRO A 137 16.22 -9.29 -15.61
N ARG A 138 16.32 -8.38 -16.58
CA ARG A 138 15.25 -8.15 -17.58
C ARG A 138 14.90 -9.40 -18.40
N GLU A 139 15.77 -10.39 -18.36
CA GLU A 139 15.65 -11.69 -19.02
C GLU A 139 14.61 -12.60 -18.34
N HIS A 140 14.21 -12.31 -17.10
CA HIS A 140 13.14 -13.06 -16.45
C HIS A 140 11.78 -12.78 -17.12
N PRO A 141 10.97 -13.83 -17.37
CA PRO A 141 9.60 -13.65 -17.84
C PRO A 141 8.82 -12.82 -16.82
N HIS A 142 8.18 -11.77 -17.32
CA HIS A 142 7.23 -10.98 -16.56
C HIS A 142 5.85 -11.12 -17.21
N LEU A 143 4.80 -11.15 -16.40
CA LEU A 143 3.45 -10.99 -16.91
C LEU A 143 2.91 -9.64 -16.47
N LEU A 144 2.32 -8.94 -17.43
CA LEU A 144 1.39 -7.87 -17.14
C LEU A 144 0.09 -8.53 -16.66
N ASN A 145 -0.01 -8.76 -15.35
CA ASN A 145 -1.28 -9.17 -14.78
C ASN A 145 -2.21 -7.96 -14.83
N ALA A 146 -3.28 -8.03 -15.62
CA ALA A 146 -4.23 -6.92 -15.73
C ALA A 146 -5.22 -6.88 -14.55
N TYR A 147 -5.28 -7.95 -13.74
CA TYR A 147 -6.23 -8.05 -12.66
C TYR A 147 -5.88 -9.19 -11.70
N GLY A 148 -5.79 -8.91 -10.41
CA GLY A 148 -6.06 -9.91 -9.39
C GLY A 148 -7.43 -9.60 -8.82
N ARG A 149 -8.24 -10.64 -8.72
CA ARG A 149 -9.49 -10.56 -7.98
C ARG A 149 -9.18 -10.36 -6.50
N TRP A 150 -10.17 -9.81 -5.82
CA TRP A 150 -10.33 -9.86 -4.37
C TRP A 150 -9.75 -11.17 -3.81
N GLY A 151 -8.77 -11.06 -2.93
CA GLY A 151 -8.49 -12.08 -1.92
C GLY A 151 -8.70 -11.37 -0.59
N GLN A 152 -9.38 -11.98 0.36
CA GLN A 152 -9.62 -11.46 1.70
C GLN A 152 -8.32 -11.31 2.52
N ASP A 153 -7.17 -11.27 1.85
CA ASP A 153 -5.93 -11.74 2.42
C ASP A 153 -4.79 -10.77 2.18
N TYR A 154 -4.97 -9.71 1.37
CA TYR A 154 -3.89 -8.71 1.26
C TYR A 154 -3.79 -7.93 2.56
N GLY A 155 -2.71 -8.19 3.28
CA GLY A 155 -2.38 -7.56 4.54
C GLY A 155 -0.87 -7.48 4.72
N TRP A 156 -0.47 -6.87 5.83
CA TRP A 156 0.94 -6.83 6.19
C TRP A 156 1.36 -8.17 6.78
N CYS A 157 2.50 -8.68 6.32
CA CYS A 157 3.15 -9.88 6.79
C CYS A 157 4.55 -9.54 7.29
N GLU A 158 4.99 -10.22 8.33
CA GLU A 158 6.35 -10.14 8.84
C GLU A 158 7.06 -11.48 8.70
N CYS A 159 8.24 -11.46 8.08
CA CYS A 159 9.15 -12.59 8.08
C CYS A 159 9.68 -12.85 9.50
N GLN A 160 9.49 -14.07 10.03
CA GLN A 160 9.92 -14.43 11.39
C GLN A 160 11.43 -14.67 11.50
N ASN A 161 12.14 -14.75 10.37
CA ASN A 161 13.60 -14.93 10.37
C ASN A 161 14.35 -13.60 10.29
N CYS A 162 13.97 -12.72 9.34
CA CYS A 162 14.69 -11.46 9.11
C CYS A 162 13.95 -10.20 9.57
N GLY A 163 12.70 -10.32 10.04
CA GLY A 163 11.88 -9.19 10.47
C GLY A 163 11.45 -8.27 9.32
N MET A 164 11.64 -8.65 8.06
CA MET A 164 11.16 -7.84 6.94
C MET A 164 9.63 -7.83 6.91
N VAL A 165 9.04 -6.65 6.83
CA VAL A 165 7.59 -6.46 6.66
C VAL A 165 7.28 -6.30 5.18
N VAL A 166 6.27 -7.02 4.68
CA VAL A 166 5.83 -7.00 3.27
C VAL A 166 4.32 -6.99 3.19
N ILE A 167 3.75 -6.65 2.03
CA ILE A 167 2.32 -6.81 1.76
C ILE A 167 2.13 -8.15 1.05
N ALA A 168 1.34 -9.04 1.66
CA ALA A 168 1.20 -10.43 1.25
C ALA A 168 -0.27 -10.86 1.17
N THR A 169 -0.57 -11.94 0.45
CA THR A 169 -1.87 -12.64 0.40
C THR A 169 -1.73 -14.05 0.95
N SER A 170 -2.83 -14.62 1.45
CA SER A 170 -2.94 -16.02 1.83
C SER A 170 -2.85 -16.98 0.65
N ASN A 171 -2.92 -16.48 -0.60
CA ASN A 171 -2.77 -17.32 -1.77
C ASN A 171 -1.39 -18.01 -1.76
N PRO A 172 -1.34 -19.34 -1.62
CA PRO A 172 -0.09 -20.07 -1.45
C PRO A 172 0.75 -20.13 -2.73
N THR A 173 0.20 -19.72 -3.88
CA THR A 173 0.92 -19.69 -5.17
C THR A 173 1.72 -18.41 -5.38
N ILE A 174 1.56 -17.43 -4.49
CA ILE A 174 2.25 -16.14 -4.54
C ILE A 174 3.22 -16.07 -3.39
N HIS A 175 4.51 -16.01 -3.73
CA HIS A 175 5.58 -15.98 -2.75
C HIS A 175 6.15 -14.58 -2.59
N TRP A 176 6.59 -14.31 -1.36
CA TRP A 176 7.09 -13.02 -0.91
C TRP A 176 8.59 -13.08 -0.75
N GLN A 177 9.29 -12.05 -1.20
CA GLN A 177 10.71 -11.96 -0.95
C GLN A 177 10.97 -11.23 0.36
N CYS A 178 11.92 -11.78 1.13
CA CYS A 178 12.44 -11.19 2.35
C CYS A 178 13.97 -11.26 2.33
N ALA A 179 14.64 -10.68 3.34
CA ALA A 179 16.09 -10.69 3.51
C ALA A 179 16.73 -12.03 3.90
N CYS A 180 15.98 -13.12 3.86
CA CYS A 180 16.52 -14.44 4.18
C CYS A 180 17.35 -15.02 3.01
N PRO A 181 18.34 -15.87 3.31
CA PRO A 181 19.08 -16.63 2.28
C PRO A 181 18.16 -17.48 1.39
N GLU A 182 17.10 -18.05 1.97
CA GLU A 182 16.06 -18.81 1.27
C GLU A 182 14.69 -18.14 1.46
N PRO A 183 14.38 -17.07 0.71
CA PRO A 183 13.19 -16.26 0.96
C PRO A 183 11.88 -17.00 0.70
N LEU A 184 11.87 -17.96 -0.25
CA LEU A 184 10.69 -18.77 -0.58
C LEU A 184 10.26 -19.70 0.55
N SER A 185 11.20 -20.10 1.41
CA SER A 185 10.98 -21.00 2.55
C SER A 185 10.87 -20.24 3.88
N ALA A 186 11.04 -18.92 3.86
CA ALA A 186 11.05 -18.13 5.09
C ALA A 186 9.62 -18.03 5.68
N PRO A 187 9.44 -18.28 6.99
CA PRO A 187 8.14 -18.18 7.64
C PRO A 187 7.67 -16.72 7.67
N HIS A 188 6.47 -16.46 7.17
CA HIS A 188 5.80 -15.16 7.22
C HIS A 188 4.46 -15.28 7.93
N VAL A 189 4.13 -14.30 8.77
CA VAL A 189 2.86 -14.27 9.51
C VAL A 189 2.22 -12.87 9.43
N MET A 190 0.89 -12.80 9.41
CA MET A 190 0.13 -11.54 9.33
C MET A 190 -0.16 -10.91 10.70
N ASP A 191 0.06 -11.67 11.76
CA ASP A 191 -0.40 -11.40 13.12
C ASP A 191 0.75 -11.41 14.12
N SER A 192 1.97 -11.11 13.68
CA SER A 192 3.12 -11.02 14.58
C SER A 192 2.86 -10.02 15.73
N PRO A 193 3.46 -10.20 16.92
CA PRO A 193 3.30 -9.26 18.02
C PRO A 193 3.64 -7.81 17.64
N ARG A 194 4.65 -7.61 16.78
CA ARG A 194 5.05 -6.30 16.28
C ARG A 194 4.00 -5.67 15.37
N LEU A 195 3.44 -6.43 14.42
CA LEU A 195 2.35 -5.96 13.56
C LEU A 195 1.12 -5.60 14.39
N GLN A 196 0.72 -6.48 15.31
CA GLN A 196 -0.43 -6.23 16.18
C GLN A 196 -0.24 -4.99 17.06
N ALA A 197 0.96 -4.77 17.59
CA ALA A 197 1.28 -3.56 18.35
C ALA A 197 1.17 -2.30 17.48
N ALA A 198 1.70 -2.34 16.25
CA ALA A 198 1.58 -1.23 15.30
C ALA A 198 0.13 -0.93 14.92
N TYR A 199 -0.69 -1.95 14.64
CA TYR A 199 -2.12 -1.78 14.37
C TYR A 199 -2.87 -1.15 15.55
N ARG A 200 -2.63 -1.62 16.78
CA ARG A 200 -3.28 -1.05 17.98
C ARG A 200 -2.90 0.41 18.18
N ALA A 201 -1.61 0.72 18.11
CA ALA A 201 -1.11 2.07 18.32
C ALA A 201 -1.62 3.05 17.24
N ALA A 202 -1.64 2.64 15.97
CA ALA A 202 -2.18 3.45 14.88
C ALA A 202 -3.69 3.74 15.05
N ASN A 203 -4.49 2.79 15.55
CA ASN A 203 -5.91 3.07 15.78
C ASN A 203 -6.17 3.95 17.01
N GLN A 204 -5.30 3.87 18.02
CA GLN A 204 -5.39 4.64 19.26
C GLN A 204 -4.74 6.04 19.15
N SER A 205 -4.04 6.33 18.06
CA SER A 205 -3.36 7.61 17.89
C SER A 205 -4.37 8.76 17.75
N HIS A 206 -4.21 9.76 18.61
CA HIS A 206 -4.93 11.03 18.55
C HIS A 206 -4.01 12.07 17.93
N PHE A 207 -4.31 12.48 16.70
CA PHE A 207 -3.59 13.54 16.01
C PHE A 207 -4.33 14.87 16.17
N THR A 208 -3.59 15.98 16.12
CA THR A 208 -4.19 17.31 16.15
C THR A 208 -4.83 17.61 14.78
N PRO A 209 -6.15 17.86 14.72
CA PRO A 209 -6.80 18.27 13.48
C PRO A 209 -6.40 19.71 13.12
N VAL A 210 -6.25 19.98 11.82
CA VAL A 210 -6.05 21.37 11.36
C VAL A 210 -7.39 22.10 11.45
N ILE A 211 -7.46 23.14 12.28
CA ILE A 211 -8.62 24.03 12.34
C ILE A 211 -8.53 24.94 11.11
N SER A 212 -9.41 24.74 10.13
CA SER A 212 -9.54 25.65 8.99
C SER A 212 -9.93 27.04 9.49
N GLN A 213 -9.06 28.04 9.35
CA GLN A 213 -9.46 29.42 9.57
C GLN A 213 -10.52 29.81 8.53
N PRO A 214 -11.60 30.52 8.91
CA PRO A 214 -12.55 31.01 7.95
C PRO A 214 -11.86 31.98 6.99
N THR A 215 -11.95 31.72 5.69
CA THR A 215 -11.55 32.65 4.64
C THR A 215 -12.30 33.97 4.84
N LEU A 216 -11.60 35.01 5.27
CA LEU A 216 -12.10 36.38 5.20
C LEU A 216 -12.32 36.70 3.72
N ALA A 217 -13.59 36.71 3.31
CA ALA A 217 -13.99 37.25 2.02
C ALA A 217 -13.60 38.73 1.99
N VAL A 218 -12.59 39.07 1.19
CA VAL A 218 -12.27 40.45 0.85
C VAL A 218 -13.38 40.91 -0.09
N GLU A 219 -14.38 41.61 0.45
CA GLU A 219 -15.31 42.41 -0.35
C GLU A 219 -14.52 43.52 -1.04
N VAL A 220 -14.25 43.33 -2.33
CA VAL A 220 -13.81 44.41 -3.21
C VAL A 220 -15.01 45.32 -3.43
N LYS A 221 -15.09 46.42 -2.67
CA LYS A 221 -15.96 47.55 -3.00
C LYS A 221 -15.41 48.23 -4.25
N ALA A 222 -16.03 47.98 -5.39
CA ALA A 222 -15.88 48.82 -6.57
C ALA A 222 -16.45 50.21 -6.25
N SER A 223 -15.62 51.24 -6.44
CA SER A 223 -15.99 52.66 -6.43
C SER A 223 -16.07 53.15 -7.86
#